data_AF-A0A357C3Q3-F1
#
_entry.id   AF-A0A357C3Q3-F1
#
_cell.length_a   1.000
_cell.length_b   1.000
_cell.length_c   1.000
_cell.angle_alpha   90.00
_cell.angle_beta   90.00
_cell.angle_gamma   90.00
#
_symmetry.space_group_name_H-M   'P 1'
#
loop_
_entity.id
_entity.type
_entity.pdbx_description
1 polymer ?
#
loop_
_entity_poly.entity_id
_entity_poly.type
_entity_poly.pdbx_seq_one_letter_code
_entity_poly.pdbx_strand_id
1 'polypeptide(L)'
;MYLPEEGFHMRVTFIPIVLLAQANSRTEILSLLPSRRFRFMEKVVEKGTALEPNPYSIAVRDEDDNIFLFRRRSANSYIMGERGLLSELDELRDGQEKDIQHRTRRLTKALFENIRKWVVTREEIEPLFPIRHAPDNLTNIEQRLIRTIRERNLDTEQVLNNLDRLT
;
A
#
# COMPACT_ATOMS: atom_id res chain seq x y z
N MET A 1 5.22 -0.08 -7.69
CA MET A 1 5.93 1.18 -8.03
C MET A 1 7.26 1.28 -7.28
N TYR A 2 8.17 2.12 -7.76
CA TYR A 2 9.46 2.36 -7.10
C TYR A 2 9.44 3.68 -6.34
N LEU A 3 9.97 3.67 -5.11
CA LEU A 3 10.27 4.90 -4.37
C LEU A 3 11.60 5.50 -4.88
N PRO A 4 11.72 6.84 -4.96
CA PRO A 4 12.89 7.53 -5.48
C PRO A 4 14.15 7.20 -4.66
N GLU A 5 15.32 7.13 -5.30
CA GLU A 5 16.59 6.80 -4.64
C GLU A 5 17.09 7.93 -3.72
N GLU A 6 17.89 7.58 -2.71
CA GLU A 6 18.52 8.54 -1.81
C GLU A 6 19.72 9.16 -2.52
N GLY A 7 19.61 10.41 -2.93
CA GLY A 7 20.78 11.26 -3.10
C GLY A 7 21.15 11.84 -1.74
N PHE A 8 22.45 11.97 -1.43
CA PHE A 8 22.90 12.74 -0.27
C PHE A 8 22.15 14.09 -0.27
N HIS A 9 21.39 14.36 0.81
CA HIS A 9 20.52 15.52 1.04
C HIS A 9 19.08 15.51 0.48
N MET A 10 18.62 14.47 -0.23
CA MET A 10 17.20 14.37 -0.58
C MET A 10 16.41 13.66 0.51
N ARG A 11 15.46 14.38 1.14
CA ARG A 11 14.40 13.78 1.97
C ARG A 11 13.77 12.65 1.15
N VAL A 12 13.71 11.43 1.70
CA VAL A 12 12.97 10.33 1.09
C VAL A 12 11.54 10.81 0.89
N THR A 13 11.12 11.01 -0.36
CA THR A 13 9.80 11.53 -0.68
C THR A 13 8.84 10.36 -0.83
N PHE A 14 7.95 10.23 0.14
CA PHE A 14 6.82 9.31 0.10
C PHE A 14 5.59 9.92 -0.58
N ILE A 15 5.81 10.95 -1.41
CA ILE A 15 4.79 11.73 -2.09
C ILE A 15 3.70 10.85 -2.72
N PRO A 16 4.00 9.76 -3.45
CA PRO A 16 2.93 8.93 -4.03
C PRO A 16 2.00 8.32 -2.98
N ILE A 17 2.52 7.93 -1.81
CA ILE A 17 1.73 7.34 -0.72
C ILE A 17 0.88 8.42 -0.06
N VAL A 18 1.46 9.60 0.18
CA VAL A 18 0.76 10.76 0.75
C VAL A 18 -0.37 11.22 -0.17
N LEU A 19 -0.11 11.33 -1.48
CA LEU A 19 -1.13 11.70 -2.47
C LEU A 19 -2.28 10.68 -2.52
N LEU A 20 -1.98 9.38 -2.43
CA LEU A 20 -3.02 8.35 -2.31
C LEU A 20 -3.86 8.58 -1.05
N ALA A 21 -3.24 8.85 0.10
CA ALA A 21 -3.94 9.10 1.35
C ALA A 21 -4.79 10.39 1.32
N GLN A 22 -4.32 11.43 0.63
CA GLN A 22 -5.05 12.69 0.45
C GLN A 22 -6.27 12.52 -0.47
N ALA A 23 -6.10 11.78 -1.58
CA ALA A 23 -7.14 11.61 -2.58
C ALA A 23 -8.32 10.75 -2.10
N ASN A 24 -8.08 9.84 -1.16
CA ASN A 24 -9.09 8.89 -0.69
C ASN A 24 -9.64 9.30 0.68
N SER A 25 -10.91 9.05 0.96
CA SER A 25 -11.47 9.25 2.31
C SER A 25 -10.93 8.22 3.32
N ARG A 26 -10.61 7.03 2.82
CA ARG A 26 -10.09 5.90 3.59
C ARG A 26 -8.88 5.28 2.92
N THR A 27 -7.82 5.07 3.69
CA THR A 27 -6.58 4.45 3.19
C THR A 27 -5.98 3.52 4.25
N GLU A 28 -5.55 2.33 3.83
CA GLU A 28 -4.81 1.41 4.69
C GLU A 28 -3.38 1.25 4.19
N ILE A 29 -2.44 1.29 5.12
CA ILE A 29 -1.01 1.31 4.84
C ILE A 29 -0.36 0.19 5.64
N LEU A 30 0.34 -0.69 4.94
CA LEU A 30 1.07 -1.81 5.50
C LEU A 30 2.57 -1.63 5.30
N SER A 31 3.29 -1.51 6.41
CA SER A 31 4.74 -1.58 6.41
C SER A 31 5.19 -3.04 6.48
N LEU A 32 5.82 -3.51 5.40
CA LEU A 32 6.15 -4.91 5.21
C LEU A 32 7.61 -5.16 5.58
N LEU A 33 7.79 -5.73 6.77
CA LEU A 33 9.09 -6.09 7.31
C LEU A 33 9.57 -7.44 6.77
N PRO A 34 10.88 -7.61 6.53
CA PRO A 34 11.45 -8.93 6.28
C PRO A 34 11.26 -9.89 7.47
N SER A 35 11.28 -11.19 7.20
CA SER A 35 11.26 -12.21 8.25
C SER A 35 12.51 -12.11 9.14
N ARG A 36 12.40 -12.40 10.45
CA ARG A 36 13.55 -12.34 11.38
C ARG A 36 14.67 -13.35 11.06
N ARG A 37 14.45 -14.34 10.18
CA ARG A 37 15.38 -15.46 9.92
C ARG A 37 16.41 -15.21 8.80
N PHE A 38 16.50 -14.02 8.24
CA PHE A 38 17.53 -13.72 7.25
C PHE A 38 18.86 -13.40 7.95
N ARG A 39 19.81 -14.36 7.97
CA ARG A 39 21.18 -14.18 8.51
C ARG A 39 21.92 -12.96 7.93
N PHE A 40 21.55 -12.52 6.72
CA PHE A 40 22.11 -11.31 6.10
C PHE A 40 21.70 -10.01 6.84
N MET A 41 20.60 -10.02 7.59
CA MET A 41 20.17 -8.87 8.38
C MET A 41 20.91 -8.72 9.71
N GLU A 42 21.50 -9.78 10.28
CA GLU A 42 22.33 -9.63 11.49
C GLU A 42 23.46 -8.62 11.22
N LYS A 43 24.11 -8.69 10.04
CA LYS A 43 25.18 -7.76 9.66
C LYS A 43 24.75 -6.32 9.37
N VAL A 44 23.49 -6.09 8.96
CA VAL A 44 22.96 -4.73 8.67
C VAL A 44 22.41 -4.09 9.94
N VAL A 45 21.79 -4.88 10.82
CA VAL A 45 21.32 -4.45 12.15
C VAL A 45 22.51 -4.13 13.06
N GLU A 46 23.63 -4.85 12.94
CA GLU A 46 24.86 -4.61 13.70
C GLU A 46 25.59 -3.30 13.37
N LYS A 47 25.38 -2.71 12.17
CA LYS A 47 26.16 -1.54 11.73
C LYS A 47 25.51 -0.17 11.97
N GLY A 48 24.34 -0.11 12.57
CA GLY A 48 23.80 1.15 13.08
C GLY A 48 22.31 1.31 12.84
N THR A 49 21.52 0.78 13.78
CA THR A 49 20.31 1.37 14.38
C THR A 49 19.61 0.24 15.14
N ALA A 50 19.83 0.17 16.45
CA ALA A 50 19.24 -0.86 17.33
C ALA A 50 17.74 -0.64 17.63
N LEU A 51 16.99 0.07 16.78
CA LEU A 51 15.58 0.40 17.03
C LEU A 51 14.78 0.19 15.74
N GLU A 52 14.07 -0.95 15.72
CA GLU A 52 13.10 -1.40 14.70
C GLU A 52 13.66 -1.69 13.29
N PRO A 53 13.35 -2.87 12.72
CA PRO A 53 13.77 -3.18 11.36
C PRO A 53 13.05 -2.25 10.37
N ASN A 54 13.80 -1.64 9.46
CA ASN A 54 13.22 -0.86 8.37
C ASN A 54 12.34 -1.74 7.46
N PRO A 55 11.20 -1.23 6.97
CA PRO A 55 10.38 -1.96 6.02
C PRO A 55 11.13 -2.21 4.72
N TYR A 56 10.88 -3.37 4.13
CA TYR A 56 11.40 -3.70 2.81
C TYR A 56 10.52 -3.13 1.70
N SER A 57 9.21 -3.15 1.93
CA SER A 57 8.19 -2.60 1.04
C SER A 57 7.04 -2.00 1.84
N ILE A 58 6.25 -1.13 1.21
CA ILE A 58 5.01 -0.60 1.76
C ILE A 58 3.89 -0.99 0.80
N ALA A 59 2.81 -1.58 1.31
CA ALA A 59 1.59 -1.80 0.53
C ALA A 59 0.54 -0.80 0.98
N VAL A 60 -0.23 -0.25 0.04
CA VAL A 60 -1.31 0.70 0.29
C VAL A 60 -2.57 0.16 -0.35
N ARG A 61 -3.70 0.20 0.37
CA ARG A 61 -5.03 -0.07 -0.16
C ARG A 61 -5.88 1.19 -0.03
N ASP A 62 -6.40 1.65 -1.15
CA ASP A 62 -7.25 2.85 -1.22
C ASP A 62 -8.72 2.53 -0.92
N GLU A 63 -9.64 3.50 -1.03
CA GLU A 63 -11.05 3.27 -0.69
C GLU A 63 -11.77 2.34 -1.67
N ASP A 64 -11.27 2.25 -2.90
CA ASP A 64 -11.78 1.44 -4.00
C ASP A 64 -11.23 0.00 -4.07
N ASP A 65 -10.48 -0.43 -3.05
CA ASP A 65 -9.80 -1.72 -2.97
C ASP A 65 -8.72 -1.94 -4.05
N ASN A 66 -8.14 -0.85 -4.57
CA ASN A 66 -6.91 -0.93 -5.36
C ASN A 66 -5.71 -1.09 -4.42
N ILE A 67 -4.82 -2.01 -4.77
CA ILE A 67 -3.62 -2.31 -3.98
C ILE A 67 -2.38 -1.83 -4.72
N PHE A 68 -1.61 -0.97 -4.05
CA PHE A 68 -0.38 -0.41 -4.55
C PHE A 68 0.79 -0.91 -3.72
N LEU A 69 1.78 -1.51 -4.36
CA LEU A 69 3.01 -1.96 -3.70
C LEU A 69 4.19 -1.06 -4.04
N PHE A 70 4.86 -0.56 -3.02
CA PHE A 70 6.03 0.31 -3.10
C PHE A 70 7.27 -0.39 -2.56
N ARG A 71 8.38 -0.33 -3.31
CA ARG A 71 9.71 -0.73 -2.83
C ARG A 71 10.79 0.18 -3.41
N ARG A 72 12.01 0.05 -2.92
CA ARG A 72 13.19 0.69 -3.55
C ARG A 72 13.52 0.02 -4.88
N ARG A 73 14.08 0.78 -5.84
CA ARG A 73 14.51 0.26 -7.14
C ARG A 73 15.52 -0.88 -6.99
N SER A 74 16.53 -0.66 -6.15
CA SER A 74 17.47 -1.70 -5.73
C SER A 74 16.76 -2.79 -4.93
N ALA A 75 16.89 -4.03 -5.41
CA ALA A 75 16.25 -5.21 -4.83
C ALA A 75 16.77 -5.56 -3.42
N ASN A 76 17.94 -5.06 -3.01
CA ASN A 76 18.48 -5.33 -1.68
C ASN A 76 18.38 -4.12 -0.73
N SER A 77 17.66 -3.07 -1.13
CA SER A 77 17.54 -1.84 -0.34
C SER A 77 16.24 -1.80 0.44
N TYR A 78 16.35 -1.36 1.69
CA TYR A 78 15.23 -1.12 2.59
C TYR A 78 14.71 0.31 2.47
N ILE A 79 13.48 0.54 2.90
CA ILE A 79 12.86 1.85 2.97
C ILE A 79 13.27 2.50 4.29
N MET A 80 14.00 3.61 4.19
CA MET A 80 14.39 4.44 5.33
C MET A 80 13.44 5.62 5.49
N GLY A 81 13.32 6.16 6.71
CA GLY A 81 12.54 7.38 6.95
C GLY A 81 11.02 7.17 7.01
N GLU A 82 10.56 5.92 7.12
CA GLU A 82 9.13 5.58 7.25
C GLU A 82 8.44 6.37 8.38
N ARG A 83 9.13 6.61 9.50
CA ARG A 83 8.58 7.41 10.60
C ARG A 83 8.12 8.81 10.19
N GLY A 84 8.84 9.44 9.23
CA GLY A 84 8.44 10.73 8.69
C GLY A 84 7.15 10.63 7.88
N LEU A 85 6.99 9.58 7.08
CA LEU A 85 5.74 9.28 6.39
C LEU A 85 4.58 9.07 7.38
N LEU A 86 4.79 8.29 8.46
CA LEU A 86 3.72 8.05 9.43
C LEU A 86 3.27 9.34 10.12
N SER A 87 4.21 10.23 10.46
CA SER A 87 3.89 11.54 11.02
C SER A 87 3.03 12.37 10.06
N GLU A 88 3.38 12.40 8.77
CA GLU A 88 2.62 13.13 7.75
C GLU A 88 1.22 12.54 7.52
N LEU A 89 1.09 11.22 7.62
CA LEU A 89 -0.21 10.53 7.52
C LEU A 89 -1.08 10.76 8.76
N ASP A 90 -0.50 10.82 9.95
CA ASP A 90 -1.20 11.16 11.19
C ASP A 90 -1.72 12.61 11.14
N GLU A 91 -0.91 13.55 10.63
CA GLU A 91 -1.35 14.93 10.41
C GLU A 91 -2.53 15.02 9.43
N LEU A 92 -2.51 14.22 8.35
CA LEU A 92 -3.63 14.15 7.40
C LEU A 92 -4.89 13.54 8.02
N ARG A 93 -4.73 12.48 8.82
CA ARG A 93 -5.85 11.83 9.53
C ARG A 93 -6.55 12.83 10.43
N ASP A 94 -5.77 13.54 11.24
CA ASP A 94 -6.28 14.42 12.28
C ASP A 94 -6.79 15.77 11.71
N GLY A 95 -6.21 16.25 10.60
CA GLY A 95 -6.54 17.54 9.99
C GLY A 95 -7.61 17.54 8.90
N GLN A 96 -7.92 16.39 8.29
CA GLN A 96 -8.81 16.30 7.11
C GLN A 96 -9.92 15.26 7.24
N GLU A 97 -10.24 14.80 8.46
CA GLU A 97 -11.27 13.77 8.73
C GLU A 97 -11.11 12.51 7.86
N LYS A 98 -9.87 12.04 7.67
CA LYS A 98 -9.56 10.84 6.88
C LYS A 98 -9.49 9.59 7.76
N ASP A 99 -9.97 8.44 7.30
CA ASP A 99 -9.71 7.13 7.95
C ASP A 99 -8.41 6.54 7.40
N ILE A 100 -7.29 6.90 8.02
CA ILE A 100 -5.97 6.35 7.67
C ILE A 100 -5.55 5.33 8.73
N GLN A 101 -5.44 4.07 8.29
CA GLN A 101 -4.98 2.98 9.16
C GLN A 101 -3.58 2.55 8.76
N HIS A 102 -2.66 2.57 9.73
CA HIS A 102 -1.31 2.02 9.55
C HIS A 102 -1.13 0.72 10.33
N ARG A 103 -0.50 -0.27 9.72
CA ARG A 103 -0.08 -1.51 10.40
C ARG A 103 1.27 -1.99 9.89
N THR A 104 1.95 -2.73 10.75
CA THR A 104 3.19 -3.40 10.40
C THR A 104 2.98 -4.89 10.29
N ARG A 105 3.44 -5.51 9.19
CA ARG A 105 3.36 -6.95 8.95
C ARG A 105 4.74 -7.52 8.63
N ARG A 106 4.97 -8.77 9.05
CA ARG A 106 6.19 -9.51 8.67
C ARG A 106 5.90 -10.38 7.47
N LEU A 107 6.79 -10.31 6.49
CA LEU A 107 6.75 -11.12 5.28
C LEU A 107 7.20 -12.56 5.59
N THR A 108 6.52 -13.51 4.95
CA THR A 108 7.07 -14.86 4.81
C THR A 108 8.30 -14.83 3.91
N LYS A 109 9.15 -15.86 4.00
CA LYS A 109 10.34 -15.95 3.14
C LYS A 109 9.98 -15.98 1.65
N ALA A 110 8.92 -16.71 1.29
CA ALA A 110 8.46 -16.82 -0.09
C ALA A 110 7.99 -15.46 -0.62
N LEU A 111 7.12 -14.78 0.13
CA LEU A 111 6.59 -13.49 -0.28
C LEU A 111 7.69 -12.42 -0.36
N PHE A 112 8.65 -12.42 0.57
CA PHE A 112 9.81 -11.54 0.50
C PHE A 112 10.59 -11.72 -0.81
N GLU A 113 10.88 -12.96 -1.21
CA GLU A 113 11.59 -13.21 -2.48
C GLU A 113 10.76 -12.82 -3.70
N ASN A 114 9.43 -13.00 -3.66
CA ASN A 114 8.54 -12.60 -4.76
C ASN A 114 8.49 -11.07 -4.91
N ILE A 115 8.41 -10.33 -3.81
CA ILE A 115 8.52 -8.86 -3.82
C ILE A 115 9.92 -8.44 -4.32
N ARG A 116 10.98 -9.11 -3.85
CA ARG A 116 12.36 -8.81 -4.25
C ARG A 116 12.61 -8.99 -5.74
N LYS A 117 12.07 -10.07 -6.31
CA LYS A 117 12.13 -10.37 -7.75
C LYS A 117 11.08 -9.62 -8.57
N TRP A 118 10.17 -8.92 -7.90
CA TRP A 118 9.07 -8.17 -8.52
C TRP A 118 8.13 -9.03 -9.37
N VAL A 119 7.86 -10.25 -8.89
CA VAL A 119 6.95 -11.24 -9.50
C VAL A 119 5.71 -11.50 -8.65
N VAL A 120 5.50 -10.64 -7.65
CA VAL A 120 4.42 -10.76 -6.67
C VAL A 120 3.06 -10.44 -7.29
N THR A 121 2.03 -11.20 -6.90
CA THR A 121 0.66 -10.99 -7.37
C THR A 121 -0.22 -10.30 -6.32
N ARG A 122 -1.41 -9.85 -6.74
CA ARG A 122 -2.40 -9.22 -5.84
C ARG A 122 -2.81 -10.19 -4.73
N GLU A 123 -3.07 -11.44 -5.09
CA GLU A 123 -3.59 -12.49 -4.21
C GLU A 123 -2.60 -12.83 -3.08
N GLU A 124 -1.31 -12.54 -3.28
CA GLU A 124 -0.28 -12.72 -2.25
C GLU A 124 -0.23 -11.56 -1.24
N ILE A 125 -0.66 -10.36 -1.65
CA ILE A 125 -0.58 -9.12 -0.84
C ILE A 125 -1.91 -8.81 -0.14
N GLU A 126 -3.03 -9.01 -0.84
CA GLU A 126 -4.38 -8.72 -0.35
C GLU A 126 -4.69 -9.34 1.03
N PRO A 127 -4.33 -10.60 1.32
CA PRO A 127 -4.58 -11.21 2.63
C PRO A 127 -3.81 -10.57 3.80
N LEU A 128 -2.82 -9.72 3.53
CA LEU A 128 -2.06 -9.02 4.57
C LEU A 128 -2.84 -7.84 5.16
N PHE A 129 -3.78 -7.30 4.39
CA PHE A 129 -4.66 -6.24 4.84
C PHE A 129 -5.73 -6.81 5.77
N PRO A 130 -6.22 -6.04 6.75
CA PRO A 130 -7.39 -6.46 7.51
C PRO A 130 -8.56 -6.69 6.54
N ILE A 131 -9.39 -7.69 6.82
CA ILE A 131 -10.61 -7.90 6.07
C ILE A 131 -11.45 -6.64 6.23
N ARG A 132 -11.72 -5.95 5.13
CA ARG A 132 -12.79 -4.96 5.13
C ARG A 132 -14.06 -5.77 5.22
N HIS A 133 -14.84 -5.53 6.27
CA HIS A 133 -16.27 -5.72 6.10
C HIS A 133 -16.63 -4.81 4.94
N ALA A 134 -17.05 -5.40 3.82
CA ALA A 134 -17.66 -4.63 2.75
C ALA A 134 -18.73 -3.74 3.41
N PRO A 135 -18.99 -2.52 2.91
CA PRO A 135 -20.26 -1.89 3.25
C PRO A 135 -21.33 -2.97 3.08
N ASP A 136 -22.13 -3.21 4.12
CA ASP A 136 -22.89 -4.46 4.32
C ASP A 136 -23.83 -4.86 3.16
N ASN A 137 -23.94 -4.13 2.04
CA ASN A 137 -24.83 -4.46 0.94
C ASN A 137 -24.27 -4.05 -0.43
N LEU A 138 -23.23 -4.72 -0.93
CA LEU A 138 -23.07 -4.85 -2.39
C LEU A 138 -23.48 -6.26 -2.79
N THR A 139 -24.63 -6.34 -3.46
CA THR A 139 -25.13 -7.55 -4.10
C THR A 139 -24.12 -8.10 -5.12
N ASN A 140 -24.21 -9.38 -5.44
CA ASN A 140 -23.38 -10.02 -6.48
C ASN A 140 -23.48 -9.30 -7.84
N ILE A 141 -24.62 -8.62 -8.10
CA ILE A 141 -24.85 -7.88 -9.34
C ILE A 141 -24.03 -6.59 -9.33
N GLU A 142 -24.04 -5.83 -8.23
CA GLU A 142 -23.27 -4.59 -8.11
C GLU A 142 -21.76 -4.86 -8.17
N GLN A 143 -21.29 -5.93 -7.52
CA GLN A 143 -19.90 -6.35 -7.61
C GLN A 143 -19.50 -6.71 -9.04
N ARG A 144 -20.37 -7.43 -9.77
CA ARG A 144 -20.15 -7.78 -11.18
C ARG A 144 -20.15 -6.55 -12.08
N LEU A 145 -21.01 -5.58 -11.80
CA LEU A 145 -21.07 -4.31 -12.53
C LEU A 145 -19.77 -3.53 -12.36
N ILE A 146 -19.32 -3.32 -11.12
CA ILE A 146 -18.06 -2.63 -10.79
C ILE A 146 -16.89 -3.29 -11.50
N ARG A 147 -16.81 -4.63 -11.45
CA ARG A 147 -15.76 -5.39 -12.14
C ARG A 147 -15.80 -5.17 -13.65
N THR A 148 -16.98 -5.16 -14.25
CA THR A 148 -17.15 -4.96 -15.70
C THR A 148 -16.73 -3.55 -16.13
N ILE A 149 -17.07 -2.53 -15.33
CA ILE A 149 -16.66 -1.14 -15.57
C ILE A 149 -15.13 -1.04 -15.56
N ARG A 150 -14.48 -1.62 -14.54
CA ARG A 150 -13.01 -1.62 -14.42
C ARG A 150 -12.32 -2.38 -15.56
N GLU A 151 -12.77 -3.60 -15.88
CA GLU A 151 -12.17 -4.44 -16.92
C GLU A 151 -12.28 -3.82 -18.32
N ARG A 152 -13.38 -3.10 -18.59
CA ARG A 152 -13.65 -2.48 -19.89
C ARG A 152 -13.26 -1.01 -19.95
N ASN A 153 -12.72 -0.46 -18.87
CA ASN A 153 -12.34 0.94 -18.73
C ASN A 153 -13.49 1.89 -19.15
N LEU A 154 -14.71 1.56 -18.72
CA LEU A 154 -15.92 2.31 -19.06
C LEU A 154 -15.98 3.60 -18.23
N ASP A 155 -16.48 4.66 -18.85
CA ASP A 155 -16.75 5.93 -18.19
C ASP A 155 -17.95 5.79 -17.23
N THR A 156 -17.69 5.99 -15.93
CA THR A 156 -18.69 5.85 -14.88
C THR A 156 -19.84 6.84 -15.05
N GLU A 157 -19.59 8.08 -15.52
CA GLU A 157 -20.67 9.06 -15.74
C GLU A 157 -21.62 8.62 -16.86
N GLN A 158 -21.09 8.03 -17.94
CA GLN A 158 -21.92 7.51 -19.02
C GLN A 158 -22.75 6.31 -18.57
N VAL A 159 -22.18 5.43 -17.74
CA VAL A 159 -22.91 4.28 -17.20
C VAL A 159 -24.06 4.74 -16.30
N LEU A 160 -23.81 5.70 -15.40
CA LEU A 160 -24.85 6.27 -14.53
C LEU A 160 -25.96 6.95 -15.33
N ASN A 161 -25.62 7.81 -16.29
CA ASN A 161 -26.60 8.49 -17.14
C ASN A 161 -27.48 7.52 -17.94
N ASN A 162 -26.97 6.35 -18.33
CA ASN A 162 -27.76 5.33 -19.02
C ASN A 162 -28.65 4.54 -18.05
N LEU A 163 -28.22 4.33 -16.81
CA LEU A 163 -29.02 3.68 -15.78
C LEU A 163 -30.18 4.56 -15.32
N ASP A 164 -29.95 5.86 -15.13
CA ASP A 164 -30.98 6.83 -14.72
C ASP A 164 -32.08 7.01 -15.77
N ARG A 165 -31.79 6.69 -17.05
CA ARG A 165 -32.78 6.70 -18.14
C ARG A 165 -33.67 5.45 -18.16
N LEU A 166 -33.30 4.40 -17.44
CA LEU A 166 -34.01 3.12 -17.40
C LEU A 166 -34.97 3.00 -16.21
N THR A 167 -34.91 3.94 -15.26
CA THR A 167 -35.81 4.10 -14.11
C THR A 167 -36.84 5.19 -14.34
#